data_AF-A0AAV1KCE9-F1
#
_entry.id   AF-A0AAV1KCE9-F1
#
_cell.length_a   1.000
_cell.length_b   1.000
_cell.length_c   1.000
_cell.angle_alpha   90.00
_cell.angle_beta   90.00
_cell.angle_gamma   90.00
#
_symmetry.space_group_name_H-M   'P 1'
#
loop_
_entity.id
_entity.type
_entity.pdbx_description
1 polymer ?
#
loop_
_entity_poly.entity_id
_entity_poly.type
_entity_poly.pdbx_seq_one_letter_code
_entity_poly.pdbx_strand_id
1 'polypeptide(L)'
;MSEIINDFFKKKIQVNNQDNRHNFFFNFIVVNITFHFKTQETTFIRGLPGSPGEKGDKGIDGPRGDTGSPGLQGIRGLPGVVMSDRSVWHMEMIGLVDKDDEYIEVVEELMPVSDLCKDKKDKEKVIVNGTKWMKELLPFEVICEASGWTCLETAKKTTEFNYTSEIQPFWLSKLNFSSNDFYGLSTHQINYLQDRASSAKITIRYHCKNSVVLSENKDNSLRLLLWNDVSVGPYSDEATPFKYTVLNNNCKNLGDNKSKWLYTDISIVTSVVHRLPVIDFQIRDVRNENQFLSLELKDLCFR
;
A
#
# COMPACT_ATOMS: atom_id res chain seq x y z
N MET A 1 -12.60 -35.25 8.23
CA MET A 1 -13.36 -34.19 8.93
C MET A 1 -14.40 -33.58 7.98
N SER A 2 -15.17 -34.41 7.28
CA SER A 2 -16.18 -34.00 6.29
C SER A 2 -17.49 -34.77 6.43
N GLU A 3 -17.59 -35.72 7.36
CA GLU A 3 -18.80 -36.54 7.56
C GLU A 3 -19.58 -36.17 8.84
N ILE A 4 -18.99 -35.47 9.81
CA ILE A 4 -19.68 -35.12 11.07
C ILE A 4 -20.55 -33.85 10.92
N ILE A 5 -20.24 -32.97 9.96
CA ILE A 5 -21.00 -31.72 9.76
C ILE A 5 -22.35 -32.01 9.08
N ASN A 6 -22.41 -32.98 8.17
CA ASN A 6 -23.66 -33.31 7.46
C ASN A 6 -24.72 -33.99 8.35
N ASP A 7 -24.32 -34.64 9.44
CA ASP A 7 -25.25 -35.35 10.32
C ASP A 7 -26.04 -34.41 11.25
N PHE A 8 -25.52 -33.21 11.52
CA PHE A 8 -26.25 -32.20 12.29
C PHE A 8 -27.35 -31.48 11.48
N PHE A 9 -27.22 -31.45 10.15
CA PHE A 9 -28.17 -30.78 9.24
C PHE A 9 -29.34 -31.66 8.77
N LYS A 10 -29.41 -32.95 9.16
CA LYS A 10 -30.42 -33.90 8.64
C LYS A 10 -31.35 -34.51 9.69
N LYS A 11 -31.66 -33.80 10.78
CA LYS A 11 -32.73 -34.23 11.70
C LYS A 11 -34.04 -33.49 11.39
N LYS A 12 -34.86 -34.17 10.58
CA LYS A 12 -36.27 -33.89 10.23
C LYS A 12 -37.06 -33.14 11.30
N ILE A 13 -37.71 -32.04 10.92
CA ILE A 13 -39.01 -31.67 11.47
C ILE A 13 -40.01 -31.69 10.30
N GLN A 14 -40.94 -32.66 10.33
CA GLN A 14 -42.15 -32.62 9.51
C GLN A 14 -43.18 -31.79 10.27
N VAL A 15 -43.74 -30.75 9.67
CA VAL A 15 -44.95 -30.09 10.19
C VAL A 15 -46.04 -30.13 9.13
N ASN A 16 -47.13 -30.80 9.51
CA ASN A 16 -48.40 -30.88 8.79
C ASN A 16 -49.06 -29.50 8.80
N ASN A 17 -49.50 -29.03 7.65
CA ASN A 17 -50.05 -27.68 7.48
C ASN A 17 -51.57 -27.70 7.69
N GLN A 18 -52.06 -27.12 8.80
CA GLN A 18 -53.46 -26.68 8.92
C GLN A 18 -53.57 -25.41 9.79
N ASP A 19 -54.22 -24.40 9.20
CA ASP A 19 -54.93 -23.24 9.78
C ASP A 19 -54.19 -21.97 10.28
N ASN A 20 -54.06 -21.01 9.35
CA ASN A 20 -54.66 -19.67 9.32
C ASN A 20 -55.15 -18.95 10.63
N ARG A 21 -54.46 -17.83 10.93
CA ARG A 21 -54.92 -16.48 11.38
C ARG A 21 -54.45 -15.97 12.78
N HIS A 22 -53.93 -14.74 12.75
CA HIS A 22 -54.04 -13.61 13.71
C HIS A 22 -52.77 -13.10 14.45
N ASN A 23 -52.49 -11.81 14.20
CA ASN A 23 -51.65 -10.81 14.89
C ASN A 23 -51.12 -11.14 16.30
N PHE A 24 -49.81 -11.03 16.52
CA PHE A 24 -49.24 -10.88 17.87
C PHE A 24 -48.06 -9.90 17.97
N PHE A 25 -48.14 -9.04 18.98
CA PHE A 25 -47.17 -8.05 19.47
C PHE A 25 -45.73 -8.61 19.69
N PHE A 26 -44.70 -7.79 19.46
CA PHE A 26 -43.28 -8.15 19.65
C PHE A 26 -42.77 -7.71 21.02
N ASN A 27 -42.29 -8.67 21.84
CA ASN A 27 -41.43 -8.42 23.00
C ASN A 27 -40.08 -9.08 22.71
N PHE A 28 -38.99 -8.31 22.75
CA PHE A 28 -37.63 -8.81 22.47
C PHE A 28 -36.99 -9.35 23.76
N ILE A 29 -36.39 -10.54 23.71
CA ILE A 29 -35.50 -11.07 24.75
C ILE A 29 -34.11 -11.20 24.14
N VAL A 30 -33.11 -10.58 24.77
CA VAL A 30 -31.69 -10.73 24.40
C VAL A 30 -31.07 -11.83 25.26
N VAL A 31 -30.49 -12.85 24.64
CA VAL A 31 -29.77 -13.93 25.34
C VAL A 31 -28.26 -13.76 25.10
N ASN A 32 -27.47 -13.66 26.17
CA ASN A 32 -26.01 -13.62 26.08
C ASN A 32 -25.45 -15.05 26.02
N ILE A 33 -24.65 -15.35 24.98
CA ILE A 33 -23.94 -16.62 24.82
C ILE A 33 -22.44 -16.37 25.10
N THR A 34 -21.82 -17.19 25.95
CA THR A 34 -20.37 -17.15 26.24
C THR A 34 -19.68 -18.33 25.56
N PHE A 35 -18.64 -18.05 24.77
CA PHE A 35 -17.86 -19.06 24.06
C PHE A 35 -16.55 -19.40 24.77
N HIS A 36 -16.18 -20.69 24.79
CA HIS A 36 -14.88 -21.18 25.25
C HIS A 36 -14.03 -21.64 24.05
N PHE A 37 -12.83 -21.08 23.91
CA PHE A 37 -11.87 -21.47 22.87
C PHE A 37 -10.73 -22.31 23.45
N LYS A 38 -10.28 -23.32 22.71
CA LYS A 38 -9.10 -24.13 23.02
C LYS A 38 -7.98 -23.73 22.05
N THR A 39 -6.92 -23.11 22.56
CA THR A 39 -5.75 -22.70 21.76
C THR A 39 -4.84 -23.90 21.50
N GLN A 40 -4.37 -24.07 20.26
CA GLN A 40 -3.24 -24.97 19.97
C GLN A 40 -1.92 -24.25 20.26
N GLU A 41 -0.94 -25.00 20.78
CA GLU A 41 0.37 -24.49 21.19
C GLU A 41 1.20 -24.07 19.97
N THR A 42 1.57 -22.80 19.90
CA THR A 42 2.63 -22.31 19.02
C THR A 42 3.99 -22.61 19.67
N THR A 43 4.83 -23.41 19.02
CA THR A 43 6.22 -23.59 19.43
C THR A 43 6.99 -22.27 19.25
N PHE A 44 7.40 -21.67 20.36
CA PHE A 44 8.25 -20.49 20.40
C PHE A 44 9.70 -20.87 20.05
N ILE A 45 10.16 -20.56 18.84
CA ILE A 45 11.58 -20.68 18.49
C ILE A 45 12.29 -19.43 19.01
N ARG A 46 12.88 -19.50 20.20
CA ARG A 46 13.77 -18.46 20.73
C ARG A 46 14.99 -18.37 19.80
N GLY A 47 15.24 -17.19 19.21
CA GLY A 47 16.46 -16.97 18.42
C GLY A 47 17.69 -17.32 19.25
N LEU A 48 18.62 -18.09 18.66
CA LEU A 48 19.89 -18.44 19.29
C LEU A 48 20.65 -17.14 19.66
N PRO A 49 21.31 -17.06 20.83
CA PRO A 49 22.20 -15.94 21.14
C PRO A 49 23.25 -15.77 20.05
N GLY A 50 23.62 -14.52 19.73
CA GLY A 50 24.73 -14.25 18.83
C GLY A 50 26.01 -14.91 19.33
N SER A 51 26.80 -15.48 18.41
CA SER A 51 28.10 -16.08 18.74
C SER A 51 29.00 -15.07 19.46
N PRO A 52 29.75 -15.48 20.51
CA PRO A 52 30.77 -14.64 21.12
C PRO A 52 31.74 -14.12 20.05
N GLY A 53 32.16 -12.86 20.17
CA GLY A 53 33.15 -12.28 19.25
C GLY A 53 34.46 -13.07 19.28
N GLU A 54 35.13 -13.16 18.14
CA GLU A 54 36.43 -13.82 18.04
C GLU A 54 37.44 -13.21 19.02
N LYS A 55 38.22 -14.07 19.66
CA LYS A 55 39.26 -13.67 20.61
C LYS A 55 40.39 -12.99 19.84
N GLY A 56 40.68 -11.73 20.17
CA GLY A 56 41.76 -10.99 19.53
C GLY A 56 43.11 -11.70 19.64
N ASP A 57 43.89 -11.64 18.56
CA ASP A 57 45.23 -12.21 18.49
C ASP A 57 46.16 -11.63 19.56
N LYS A 58 47.06 -12.46 20.09
CA LYS A 58 48.02 -12.05 21.12
C LYS A 58 49.10 -11.17 20.47
N GLY A 59 49.08 -9.88 20.77
CA GLY A 59 50.13 -8.94 20.34
C GLY A 59 51.49 -9.28 20.97
N ILE A 60 52.55 -9.11 20.18
CA ILE A 60 53.95 -9.10 20.64
C ILE A 60 54.27 -7.73 21.25
N ASP A 61 55.09 -7.71 22.31
CA ASP A 61 55.27 -6.53 23.17
C ASP A 61 56.04 -5.39 22.48
N GLY A 62 55.46 -4.18 22.54
CA GLY A 62 56.07 -2.90 22.19
C GLY A 62 55.59 -1.79 23.13
N PRO A 63 56.32 -0.67 23.25
CA PRO A 63 56.09 0.35 24.28
C PRO A 63 54.70 0.97 24.22
N ARG A 64 54.16 1.27 25.41
CA ARG A 64 52.78 1.66 25.72
C ARG A 64 52.27 2.83 24.86
N GLY A 65 51.40 2.53 23.91
CA GLY A 65 50.56 3.52 23.23
C GLY A 65 49.31 3.87 24.04
N ASP A 66 48.77 5.06 23.84
CA ASP A 66 47.50 5.49 24.45
C ASP A 66 46.37 4.52 24.07
N THR A 67 45.55 4.16 25.06
CA THR A 67 44.47 3.20 24.89
C THR A 67 43.46 3.74 23.88
N GLY A 68 43.29 3.02 22.75
CA GLY A 68 42.29 3.36 21.75
C GLY A 68 40.90 3.42 22.37
N SER A 69 40.09 4.39 21.95
CA SER A 69 38.70 4.54 22.39
C SER A 69 37.93 3.23 22.18
N PRO A 70 37.05 2.81 23.12
CA PRO A 70 36.22 1.64 22.94
C PRO A 70 35.46 1.67 21.61
N GLY A 71 35.35 0.52 20.93
CA GLY A 71 34.56 0.42 19.70
C GLY A 71 33.10 0.81 19.96
N LEU A 72 32.48 1.49 19.00
CA LEU A 72 31.07 1.87 19.08
C LEU A 72 30.22 0.61 19.28
N GLN A 73 29.26 0.68 20.20
CA GLN A 73 28.31 -0.39 20.43
C GLN A 73 27.58 -0.71 19.12
N GLY A 74 27.55 -1.99 18.73
CA GLY A 74 26.81 -2.43 17.55
C GLY A 74 25.35 -2.00 17.64
N ILE A 75 24.81 -1.49 16.53
CA ILE A 75 23.39 -1.12 16.45
C ILE A 75 22.52 -2.31 16.88
N ARG A 76 21.56 -2.05 17.77
CA ARG A 76 20.56 -3.04 18.15
C ARG A 76 19.79 -3.43 16.88
N GLY A 77 19.71 -4.73 16.60
CA GLY A 77 18.92 -5.22 15.47
C GLY A 77 17.48 -4.69 15.57
N LEU A 78 16.90 -4.31 14.42
CA LEU A 78 15.50 -3.94 14.34
C LEU A 78 14.64 -5.09 14.94
N PRO A 79 13.59 -4.78 15.72
CA PRO A 79 12.64 -5.80 16.13
C PRO A 79 12.15 -6.59 14.91
N GLY A 80 12.13 -7.92 15.01
CA GLY A 80 11.52 -8.75 13.98
C GLY A 80 10.08 -8.29 13.75
N VAL A 81 9.70 -8.09 12.49
CA VAL A 81 8.30 -7.84 12.13
C VAL A 81 7.51 -9.05 12.57
N VAL A 82 6.57 -8.87 13.51
CA VAL A 82 5.57 -9.89 13.81
C VAL A 82 4.68 -9.98 12.57
N MET A 83 4.90 -11.00 11.75
CA MET A 83 3.88 -11.44 10.81
C MET A 83 2.73 -12.00 11.65
N SER A 84 1.70 -11.19 11.87
CA SER A 84 0.42 -11.77 12.29
C SER A 84 -0.07 -12.58 11.11
N ASP A 85 0.03 -13.90 11.20
CA ASP A 85 -0.75 -14.81 10.38
C ASP A 85 -2.23 -14.44 10.59
N ARG A 86 -2.80 -13.68 9.64
CA ARG A 86 -4.23 -13.35 9.62
C ARG A 86 -4.91 -14.23 8.60
N SER A 87 -4.97 -15.50 8.91
CA SER A 87 -5.99 -16.41 8.42
C SER A 87 -7.03 -16.68 9.51
N VAL A 88 -7.53 -15.62 10.15
CA VAL A 88 -8.69 -15.71 11.06
C VAL A 88 -9.95 -15.39 10.25
N TRP A 89 -10.69 -16.43 9.88
CA TRP A 89 -12.08 -16.28 9.45
C TRP A 89 -12.88 -15.70 10.62
N HIS A 90 -13.39 -14.47 10.48
CA HIS A 90 -14.34 -13.90 11.43
C HIS A 90 -15.73 -13.98 10.79
N MET A 91 -16.54 -14.95 11.23
CA MET A 91 -17.93 -15.11 10.81
C MET A 91 -18.81 -14.53 11.92
N GLU A 92 -19.35 -13.32 11.73
CA GLU A 92 -20.46 -12.83 12.58
C GLU A 92 -21.77 -13.35 11.99
N MET A 93 -22.42 -14.27 12.69
CA MET A 93 -23.79 -14.68 12.37
C MET A 93 -24.74 -13.61 12.90
N ILE A 94 -25.39 -12.83 12.03
CA ILE A 94 -26.53 -11.98 12.41
C ILE A 94 -27.80 -12.71 11.99
N GLY A 95 -28.45 -13.39 12.93
CA GLY A 95 -29.76 -13.99 12.71
C GLY A 95 -30.87 -13.01 13.04
N LEU A 96 -31.76 -12.73 12.07
CA LEU A 96 -33.06 -12.12 12.35
C LEU A 96 -34.09 -13.24 12.45
N VAL A 97 -34.81 -13.30 13.57
CA VAL A 97 -35.89 -14.26 13.79
C VAL A 97 -37.21 -13.56 13.49
N ASP A 98 -37.90 -13.94 12.42
CA ASP A 98 -39.32 -13.63 12.27
C ASP A 98 -40.17 -14.77 12.88
N LYS A 99 -41.40 -14.47 13.26
CA LYS A 99 -42.27 -15.35 14.07
C LYS A 99 -42.72 -16.65 13.40
N ASP A 100 -42.34 -16.88 12.14
CA ASP A 100 -42.76 -18.04 11.36
C ASP A 100 -41.63 -19.04 11.09
N ASP A 101 -40.58 -19.05 11.94
CA ASP A 101 -39.47 -20.02 11.92
C ASP A 101 -38.69 -20.12 10.59
N GLU A 102 -38.85 -19.14 9.69
CA GLU A 102 -38.03 -19.02 8.50
C GLU A 102 -36.73 -18.29 8.85
N TYR A 103 -35.64 -19.06 8.97
CA TYR A 103 -34.29 -18.49 9.05
C TYR A 103 -34.02 -17.69 7.77
N ILE A 104 -34.01 -16.36 7.85
CA ILE A 104 -33.42 -15.54 6.81
C ILE A 104 -31.90 -15.57 7.06
N GLU A 105 -31.21 -16.47 6.36
CA GLU A 105 -29.76 -16.46 6.25
C GLU A 105 -29.32 -15.19 5.50
N VAL A 106 -29.04 -14.12 6.24
CA VAL A 106 -28.24 -13.02 5.69
C VAL A 106 -26.78 -13.40 5.87
N VAL A 107 -26.28 -14.21 4.95
CA VAL A 107 -24.84 -14.43 4.80
C VAL A 107 -24.29 -13.17 4.11
N GLU A 108 -23.97 -12.15 4.87
CA GLU A 108 -23.07 -11.12 4.34
C GLU A 108 -21.67 -11.74 4.31
N GLU A 109 -21.29 -12.21 3.13
CA GLU A 109 -20.00 -12.84 2.86
C GLU A 109 -18.89 -11.80 3.09
N LEU A 110 -18.44 -11.67 4.34
CA LEU A 110 -17.28 -10.88 4.68
C LEU A 110 -16.04 -11.62 4.13
N MET A 111 -15.71 -11.34 2.87
CA MET A 111 -14.51 -11.87 2.22
C MET A 111 -13.28 -11.64 3.11
N PRO A 112 -12.42 -12.65 3.33
CA PRO A 112 -11.15 -12.43 3.99
C PRO A 112 -10.33 -11.46 3.15
N VAL A 113 -10.05 -10.31 3.73
CA VAL A 113 -9.49 -9.14 3.05
C VAL A 113 -7.97 -9.29 2.79
N SER A 114 -7.42 -10.50 2.74
CA SER A 114 -5.98 -10.74 2.62
C SER A 114 -5.46 -10.80 1.18
N ASP A 115 -6.35 -10.92 0.19
CA ASP A 115 -5.98 -11.29 -1.18
C ASP A 115 -6.73 -10.49 -2.25
N LEU A 116 -6.81 -9.16 -2.04
CA LEU A 116 -7.46 -8.25 -2.99
C LEU A 116 -6.89 -8.46 -4.41
N CYS A 117 -7.78 -8.79 -5.34
CA CYS A 117 -7.51 -9.12 -6.74
C CYS A 117 -6.60 -10.33 -7.04
N LYS A 118 -6.01 -11.03 -6.06
CA LYS A 118 -5.06 -12.13 -6.34
C LYS A 118 -5.70 -13.33 -7.05
N ASP A 119 -6.95 -13.63 -6.72
CA ASP A 119 -7.69 -14.75 -7.31
C ASP A 119 -8.52 -14.37 -8.55
N LYS A 120 -8.48 -13.09 -8.94
CA LYS A 120 -9.26 -12.58 -10.08
C LYS A 120 -8.56 -12.90 -11.39
N LYS A 121 -9.25 -13.66 -12.24
CA LYS A 121 -8.74 -14.10 -13.55
C LYS A 121 -8.97 -13.09 -14.66
N ASP A 122 -10.02 -12.28 -14.55
CA ASP A 122 -10.40 -11.29 -15.54
C ASP A 122 -10.24 -9.88 -14.99
N LYS A 123 -10.11 -8.91 -15.90
CA LYS A 123 -10.05 -7.51 -15.54
C LYS A 123 -11.43 -7.05 -15.07
N GLU A 124 -11.54 -6.63 -13.82
CA GLU A 124 -12.80 -6.25 -13.21
C GLU A 124 -12.62 -4.99 -12.33
N LYS A 125 -13.63 -4.12 -12.31
CA LYS A 125 -13.73 -3.00 -11.36
C LYS A 125 -14.35 -3.52 -10.07
N VAL A 126 -13.68 -3.32 -8.95
CA VAL A 126 -14.09 -3.79 -7.62
C VAL A 126 -14.21 -2.60 -6.68
N ILE A 127 -15.30 -2.54 -5.92
CA ILE A 127 -15.47 -1.56 -4.86
C ILE A 127 -14.95 -2.15 -3.57
N VAL A 128 -13.97 -1.49 -2.97
CA VAL A 128 -13.39 -1.85 -1.68
C VAL A 128 -14.16 -1.13 -0.59
N ASN A 129 -14.96 -1.89 0.17
CA ASN A 129 -15.69 -1.38 1.33
C ASN A 129 -14.92 -1.67 2.63
N GLY A 130 -14.98 -0.75 3.59
CA GLY A 130 -14.45 -1.01 4.93
C GLY A 130 -15.19 -2.15 5.61
N THR A 131 -14.47 -3.05 6.29
CA THR A 131 -15.09 -3.95 7.26
C THR A 131 -15.39 -3.19 8.55
N LYS A 132 -16.42 -3.62 9.30
CA LYS A 132 -16.88 -3.05 10.59
C LYS A 132 -15.76 -2.82 11.64
N TRP A 133 -14.62 -3.51 11.51
CA TRP A 133 -13.45 -3.42 12.40
C TRP A 133 -12.44 -2.31 12.04
N MET A 134 -12.54 -1.77 10.82
CA MET A 134 -11.84 -0.55 10.45
C MET A 134 -12.87 0.56 10.57
N LYS A 135 -12.62 1.54 11.45
CA LYS A 135 -13.42 2.77 11.53
C LYS A 135 -13.72 3.24 10.11
N GLU A 136 -15.00 3.13 9.73
CA GLU A 136 -15.58 3.34 8.40
C GLU A 136 -14.58 3.81 7.33
N LEU A 137 -13.86 2.87 6.71
CA LEU A 137 -13.15 3.16 5.48
C LEU A 137 -14.21 3.51 4.44
N LEU A 138 -14.22 4.78 4.01
CA LEU A 138 -15.05 5.20 2.89
C LEU A 138 -14.73 4.31 1.69
N PRO A 139 -15.77 3.79 1.01
CA PRO A 139 -15.57 2.87 -0.08
C PRO A 139 -14.81 3.54 -1.23
N PHE A 140 -13.93 2.80 -1.88
CA PHE A 140 -13.18 3.29 -3.04
C PHE A 140 -13.04 2.22 -4.12
N GLU A 141 -12.88 2.66 -5.35
CA GLU A 141 -12.82 1.78 -6.51
C GLU A 141 -11.37 1.40 -6.86
N VAL A 142 -11.17 0.12 -7.15
CA VAL A 142 -9.93 -0.42 -7.71
C VAL A 142 -10.24 -1.26 -8.95
N ILE A 143 -9.22 -1.45 -9.78
CA ILE A 143 -9.25 -2.30 -10.95
C ILE A 143 -8.38 -3.52 -10.66
N CYS A 144 -9.00 -4.69 -10.62
CA CYS A 144 -8.26 -5.95 -10.62
C CYS A 144 -7.75 -6.23 -12.04
N GLU A 145 -6.46 -6.47 -12.19
CA GLU A 145 -5.89 -7.01 -13.42
C GLU A 145 -5.82 -8.54 -13.35
N ALA A 146 -5.94 -9.21 -14.51
CA ALA A 146 -5.81 -10.67 -14.65
C ALA A 146 -4.48 -11.25 -14.12
N SER A 147 -3.48 -10.39 -13.94
CA SER A 147 -2.15 -10.68 -13.39
C SER A 147 -2.11 -10.69 -11.85
N GLY A 148 -3.27 -10.52 -11.19
CA GLY A 148 -3.41 -10.46 -9.74
C GLY A 148 -3.06 -9.10 -9.12
N TRP A 149 -2.88 -8.06 -9.94
CA TRP A 149 -2.59 -6.71 -9.45
C TRP A 149 -3.89 -5.96 -9.11
N THR A 150 -3.88 -5.28 -7.97
CA THR A 150 -4.89 -4.29 -7.60
C THR A 150 -4.41 -2.91 -8.03
N CYS A 151 -5.08 -2.28 -8.99
CA CYS A 151 -4.67 -1.02 -9.59
C CYS A 151 -5.69 0.10 -9.36
N LEU A 152 -5.24 1.36 -9.38
CA LEU A 152 -6.17 2.49 -9.41
C LEU A 152 -6.62 2.78 -10.84
N GLU A 153 -7.76 3.46 -10.95
CA GLU A 153 -8.20 4.00 -12.23
C GLU A 153 -7.17 5.01 -12.77
N THR A 154 -6.76 4.77 -14.01
CA THR A 154 -5.70 5.51 -14.68
C THR A 154 -6.29 6.67 -15.51
N ALA A 155 -5.43 7.59 -15.96
CA ALA A 155 -5.78 8.81 -16.73
C ALA A 155 -6.25 10.03 -15.91
N LYS A 156 -5.99 10.06 -14.59
CA LYS A 156 -6.02 11.33 -13.84
C LYS A 156 -4.85 12.20 -14.26
N LYS A 157 -5.14 13.33 -14.90
CA LYS A 157 -4.15 14.35 -15.28
C LYS A 157 -4.36 15.60 -14.44
N THR A 158 -3.29 16.16 -13.89
CA THR A 158 -3.34 17.43 -13.15
C THR A 158 -3.63 18.60 -14.08
N THR A 159 -4.06 19.71 -13.51
CA THR A 159 -3.96 21.02 -14.16
C THR A 159 -2.49 21.34 -14.48
N GLU A 160 -2.29 22.26 -15.42
CA GLU A 160 -0.96 22.71 -15.80
C GLU A 160 -0.36 23.57 -14.69
N PHE A 161 0.88 23.27 -14.31
CA PHE A 161 1.68 24.08 -13.42
C PHE A 161 2.58 24.97 -14.27
N ASN A 162 2.50 26.28 -14.05
CA ASN A 162 3.40 27.27 -14.63
C ASN A 162 4.33 27.80 -13.54
N TYR A 163 5.63 27.80 -13.81
CA TYR A 163 6.61 28.31 -12.87
C TYR A 163 7.73 29.05 -13.58
N THR A 164 8.16 30.13 -12.91
CA THR A 164 9.32 30.96 -13.25
C THR A 164 9.96 31.30 -11.91
N SER A 165 10.85 30.43 -11.41
CA SER A 165 11.36 30.53 -10.04
C SER A 165 12.80 31.04 -10.01
N GLU A 166 13.15 31.72 -8.91
CA GLU A 166 14.51 32.17 -8.59
C GLU A 166 15.40 30.96 -8.25
N ILE A 167 16.05 30.38 -9.27
CA ILE A 167 17.28 29.52 -9.27
C ILE A 167 17.28 28.24 -8.39
N GLN A 168 16.44 28.12 -7.37
CA GLN A 168 16.49 27.04 -6.40
C GLN A 168 15.46 25.95 -6.69
N PRO A 169 15.84 24.67 -6.49
CA PRO A 169 14.90 23.56 -6.49
C PRO A 169 13.71 23.79 -5.55
N PHE A 170 12.54 23.33 -5.97
CA PHE A 170 11.32 23.43 -5.15
C PHE A 170 10.47 22.17 -5.25
N TRP A 171 9.69 21.91 -4.19
CA TRP A 171 8.68 20.86 -4.17
C TRP A 171 7.41 21.35 -4.85
N LEU A 172 6.77 20.49 -5.64
CA LEU A 172 5.59 20.84 -6.42
C LEU A 172 4.39 21.19 -5.53
N SER A 173 4.36 20.72 -4.28
CA SER A 173 3.43 21.20 -3.24
C SER A 173 3.42 22.73 -3.07
N LYS A 174 4.53 23.44 -3.35
CA LYS A 174 4.54 24.92 -3.37
C LYS A 174 3.61 25.51 -4.44
N LEU A 175 3.25 24.75 -5.46
CA LEU A 175 2.29 25.10 -6.50
C LEU A 175 0.92 24.42 -6.26
N ASN A 176 0.61 24.11 -5.00
CA ASN A 176 -0.64 23.46 -4.58
C ASN A 176 -0.85 22.04 -5.14
N PHE A 177 0.22 21.29 -5.42
CA PHE A 177 0.10 19.86 -5.68
C PHE A 177 -0.26 19.10 -4.39
N SER A 178 -1.22 18.19 -4.51
CA SER A 178 -1.72 17.33 -3.43
C SER A 178 -1.76 15.89 -3.92
N SER A 179 -1.02 15.01 -3.25
CA SER A 179 -0.98 13.57 -3.60
C SER A 179 -2.33 12.89 -3.37
N ASN A 180 -3.05 13.26 -2.30
CA ASN A 180 -4.38 12.73 -2.01
C ASN A 180 -5.36 13.05 -3.15
N ASP A 181 -5.34 14.27 -3.68
CA ASP A 181 -6.21 14.67 -4.80
C ASP A 181 -5.77 14.00 -6.11
N PHE A 182 -4.46 13.90 -6.33
CA PHE A 182 -3.89 13.28 -7.52
C PHE A 182 -4.25 11.80 -7.65
N TYR A 183 -4.16 11.04 -6.55
CA TYR A 183 -4.55 9.63 -6.53
C TYR A 183 -6.06 9.45 -6.28
N GLY A 184 -6.71 10.42 -5.65
CA GLY A 184 -8.09 10.32 -5.17
C GLY A 184 -8.25 9.28 -4.06
N LEU A 185 -7.22 9.15 -3.21
CA LEU A 185 -7.22 8.23 -2.06
C LEU A 185 -6.77 8.97 -0.81
N SER A 186 -7.36 8.58 0.32
CA SER A 186 -6.89 8.97 1.64
C SER A 186 -5.70 8.13 2.09
N THR A 187 -4.96 8.63 3.10
CA THR A 187 -3.88 7.89 3.78
C THR A 187 -4.34 6.52 4.29
N HIS A 188 -5.56 6.42 4.83
CA HIS A 188 -6.10 5.15 5.32
C HIS A 188 -6.32 4.12 4.22
N GLN A 189 -6.81 4.56 3.05
CA GLN A 189 -7.02 3.69 1.89
C GLN A 189 -5.69 3.24 1.28
N ILE A 190 -4.68 4.13 1.23
CA ILE A 190 -3.33 3.77 0.79
C ILE A 190 -2.72 2.75 1.74
N ASN A 191 -2.75 2.99 3.06
CA ASN A 191 -2.22 2.04 4.04
C ASN A 191 -2.94 0.68 3.95
N TYR A 192 -4.26 0.69 3.74
CA TYR A 192 -5.02 -0.53 3.53
C TYR A 192 -4.50 -1.36 2.35
N LEU A 193 -4.19 -0.72 1.21
CA LEU A 193 -3.61 -1.38 0.04
C LEU A 193 -2.18 -1.86 0.33
N GLN A 194 -1.38 -1.04 1.03
CA GLN A 194 0.00 -1.39 1.37
C GLN A 194 0.08 -2.62 2.28
N ASP A 195 -0.76 -2.70 3.29
CA ASP A 195 -0.80 -3.79 4.28
C ASP A 195 -1.15 -5.17 3.66
N ARG A 196 -1.68 -5.18 2.44
CA ARG A 196 -2.17 -6.38 1.73
C ARG A 196 -1.34 -6.75 0.51
N ALA A 197 -0.28 -5.99 0.27
CA ALA A 197 0.58 -6.19 -0.88
C ALA A 197 2.01 -6.49 -0.45
N SER A 198 2.66 -7.28 -1.29
CA SER A 198 4.07 -7.65 -1.22
C SER A 198 4.93 -6.87 -2.22
N SER A 199 4.31 -6.23 -3.20
CA SER A 199 4.94 -5.47 -4.28
C SER A 199 4.05 -4.32 -4.71
N ALA A 200 4.68 -3.22 -5.13
CA ALA A 200 4.02 -2.06 -5.67
C ALA A 200 4.74 -1.55 -6.92
N LYS A 201 3.97 -1.03 -7.86
CA LYS A 201 4.48 -0.33 -9.04
C LYS A 201 3.71 0.96 -9.25
N ILE A 202 4.41 1.98 -9.75
CA ILE A 202 3.81 3.23 -10.18
C ILE A 202 4.49 3.69 -11.47
N THR A 203 3.69 4.22 -12.39
CA THR A 203 4.17 4.93 -13.57
C THR A 203 3.44 6.25 -13.69
N ILE A 204 4.21 7.34 -13.74
CA ILE A 204 3.72 8.71 -13.83
C ILE A 204 4.27 9.32 -15.10
N ARG A 205 3.37 9.84 -15.94
CA ARG A 205 3.74 10.60 -17.11
C ARG A 205 3.94 12.05 -16.72
N TYR A 206 5.18 12.52 -16.87
CA TYR A 206 5.54 13.92 -16.73
C TYR A 206 5.41 14.59 -18.10
N HIS A 207 4.35 15.36 -18.29
CA HIS A 207 4.21 16.23 -19.45
C HIS A 207 5.05 17.48 -19.22
N CYS A 208 5.87 17.84 -20.19
CA CYS A 208 6.83 18.92 -20.09
C CYS A 208 6.69 19.89 -21.26
N LYS A 209 6.88 21.17 -20.98
CA LYS A 209 7.08 22.21 -21.99
C LYS A 209 8.09 23.20 -21.43
N ASN A 210 9.22 23.32 -22.13
CA ASN A 210 10.42 24.01 -21.63
C ASN A 210 10.93 23.48 -20.27
N SER A 211 10.74 22.19 -19.96
CA SER A 211 11.14 21.56 -18.70
C SER A 211 11.74 20.18 -18.96
N VAL A 212 12.74 19.76 -18.18
CA VAL A 212 13.37 18.43 -18.31
C VAL A 212 13.24 17.59 -17.05
N VAL A 213 13.08 16.28 -17.24
CA VAL A 213 13.08 15.28 -16.14
C VAL A 213 14.50 14.79 -15.85
N LEU A 214 15.27 14.48 -16.90
CA LEU A 214 16.68 14.11 -16.81
C LEU A 214 17.51 15.24 -17.41
N SER A 215 18.33 15.85 -16.56
CA SER A 215 19.26 16.90 -16.97
C SER A 215 20.65 16.32 -17.23
N GLU A 216 21.45 16.97 -18.07
CA GLU A 216 22.86 16.63 -18.27
C GLU A 216 23.66 16.79 -16.97
N ASN A 217 23.35 17.84 -16.21
CA ASN A 217 23.79 17.94 -14.83
C ASN A 217 22.88 17.07 -13.97
N LYS A 218 23.42 15.97 -13.43
CA LYS A 218 22.68 15.00 -12.61
C LYS A 218 21.96 15.67 -11.44
N ASP A 219 22.56 16.71 -10.86
CA ASP A 219 22.00 17.45 -9.73
C ASP A 219 20.77 18.28 -10.09
N ASN A 220 20.48 18.48 -11.38
CA ASN A 220 19.30 19.20 -11.86
C ASN A 220 18.20 18.26 -12.37
N SER A 221 18.39 16.93 -12.24
CA SER A 221 17.34 15.98 -12.59
C SER A 221 16.25 15.97 -11.52
N LEU A 222 15.02 15.63 -11.93
CA LEU A 222 13.86 15.50 -11.03
C LEU A 222 14.19 14.58 -9.84
N ARG A 223 13.72 14.92 -8.65
CA ARG A 223 13.68 13.98 -7.52
C ARG A 223 12.24 13.76 -7.07
N LEU A 224 11.97 12.59 -6.52
CA LEU A 224 10.66 12.19 -6.04
C LEU A 224 10.73 11.98 -4.54
N LEU A 225 9.74 12.49 -3.81
CA LEU A 225 9.54 12.13 -2.42
C LEU A 225 8.61 10.92 -2.37
N LEU A 226 9.06 9.86 -1.71
CA LEU A 226 8.34 8.60 -1.57
C LEU A 226 7.46 8.60 -0.30
N TRP A 227 6.53 7.66 -0.21
CA TRP A 227 5.59 7.55 0.93
C TRP A 227 6.28 7.40 2.29
N ASN A 228 7.50 6.86 2.31
CA ASN A 228 8.32 6.71 3.51
C ASN A 228 9.33 7.86 3.71
N ASP A 229 9.03 9.06 3.20
CA ASP A 229 9.85 10.28 3.28
C ASP A 229 11.26 10.18 2.64
N VAL A 230 11.52 9.13 1.86
CA VAL A 230 12.80 8.97 1.16
C VAL A 230 12.76 9.75 -0.15
N SER A 231 13.74 10.62 -0.37
CA SER A 231 13.93 11.34 -1.64
C SER A 231 14.80 10.54 -2.61
N VAL A 232 14.27 10.24 -3.79
CA VAL A 232 14.96 9.41 -4.79
C VAL A 232 15.11 10.14 -6.12
N GLY A 233 16.28 9.97 -6.74
CA GLY A 233 16.60 10.47 -8.07
C GLY A 233 16.58 9.37 -9.14
N PRO A 234 16.99 9.71 -10.37
CA PRO A 234 17.20 8.75 -11.46
C PRO A 234 18.52 7.99 -11.32
N TYR A 235 19.37 8.42 -10.40
CA TYR A 235 20.66 7.83 -10.07
C TYR A 235 20.67 7.45 -8.59
N SER A 236 21.41 6.41 -8.25
CA SER A 236 21.72 6.06 -6.86
C SER A 236 22.66 7.11 -6.26
N ASP A 237 22.48 7.43 -4.98
CA ASP A 237 23.37 8.29 -4.21
C ASP A 237 23.73 7.66 -2.87
N GLU A 238 24.52 8.36 -2.06
CA GLU A 238 24.98 7.88 -0.75
C GLU A 238 23.82 7.67 0.24
N ALA A 239 22.72 8.41 0.09
CA ALA A 239 21.56 8.30 0.97
C ALA A 239 20.70 7.09 0.60
N THR A 240 20.56 6.79 -0.68
CA THR A 240 19.73 5.67 -1.14
C THR A 240 20.24 5.06 -2.46
N PRO A 241 20.44 3.73 -2.51
CA PRO A 241 20.72 3.03 -3.76
C PRO A 241 19.47 2.90 -4.65
N PHE A 242 18.29 3.14 -4.09
CA PHE A 242 17.02 3.04 -4.79
C PHE A 242 16.81 4.27 -5.69
N LYS A 243 16.40 4.03 -6.93
CA LYS A 243 16.22 5.04 -7.98
C LYS A 243 14.96 4.74 -8.78
N TYR A 244 14.39 5.78 -9.38
CA TYR A 244 13.35 5.58 -10.39
C TYR A 244 13.97 5.30 -11.76
N THR A 245 13.19 4.71 -12.66
CA THR A 245 13.56 4.50 -14.05
C THR A 245 12.81 5.47 -14.95
N VAL A 246 13.41 5.81 -16.09
CA VAL A 246 12.80 6.70 -17.07
C VAL A 246 12.53 5.93 -18.36
N LEU A 247 11.29 6.04 -18.81
CA LEU A 247 10.76 5.46 -20.04
C LEU A 247 10.32 6.62 -20.96
N ASN A 248 10.29 6.39 -22.28
CA ASN A 248 9.78 7.35 -23.27
C ASN A 248 10.30 8.80 -23.09
N ASN A 249 11.61 8.98 -22.93
CA ASN A 249 12.19 10.25 -22.48
C ASN A 249 12.26 11.33 -23.57
N ASN A 250 11.12 11.94 -23.90
CA ASN A 250 11.06 12.94 -24.96
C ASN A 250 11.41 14.35 -24.45
N CYS A 251 11.43 14.59 -23.13
CA CYS A 251 11.76 15.87 -22.51
C CYS A 251 13.26 16.24 -22.44
N LYS A 252 14.15 15.62 -23.25
CA LYS A 252 15.60 15.82 -23.15
C LYS A 252 16.14 17.01 -23.95
N ASN A 253 15.70 17.15 -25.20
CA ASN A 253 16.27 18.09 -26.16
C ASN A 253 15.36 19.31 -26.31
N LEU A 254 15.60 20.32 -25.49
CA LEU A 254 14.72 21.49 -25.46
C LEU A 254 14.81 22.36 -26.71
N GLY A 255 15.97 22.47 -27.37
CA GLY A 255 16.21 23.15 -28.67
C GLY A 255 15.03 23.90 -29.31
N ASP A 256 14.57 23.44 -30.47
CA ASP A 256 13.37 23.96 -31.16
C ASP A 256 12.04 23.51 -30.52
N ASN A 257 12.11 22.62 -29.52
CA ASN A 257 10.94 22.01 -28.89
C ASN A 257 10.48 22.73 -27.61
N LYS A 258 11.10 23.86 -27.23
CA LYS A 258 10.75 24.62 -26.03
C LYS A 258 9.26 24.99 -25.96
N SER A 259 8.63 25.23 -27.10
CA SER A 259 7.21 25.61 -27.19
C SER A 259 6.24 24.43 -27.27
N LYS A 260 6.74 23.21 -27.52
CA LYS A 260 5.92 22.01 -27.71
C LYS A 260 5.77 21.24 -26.41
N TRP A 261 4.57 20.67 -26.22
CA TRP A 261 4.34 19.70 -25.16
C TRP A 261 4.95 18.36 -25.57
N LEU A 262 5.85 17.87 -24.73
CA LEU A 262 6.44 16.54 -24.79
C LEU A 262 6.13 15.80 -23.48
N TYR A 263 6.57 14.55 -23.38
CA TYR A 263 6.40 13.79 -22.16
C TYR A 263 7.57 12.86 -21.90
N THR A 264 7.75 12.54 -20.63
CA THR A 264 8.68 11.53 -20.15
C THR A 264 7.95 10.70 -19.09
N ASP A 265 8.01 9.37 -19.22
CA ASP A 265 7.37 8.46 -18.29
C ASP A 265 8.37 8.06 -17.20
N ILE A 266 7.95 8.16 -15.94
CA ILE A 266 8.76 7.84 -14.76
C ILE A 266 8.16 6.61 -14.11
N SER A 267 8.96 5.56 -13.91
CA SER A 267 8.49 4.28 -13.38
C SER A 267 9.27 3.85 -12.15
N ILE A 268 8.55 3.32 -11.17
CA ILE A 268 9.12 2.71 -9.96
C ILE A 268 8.43 1.36 -9.75
N VAL A 269 9.22 0.32 -9.52
CA VAL A 269 8.76 -1.00 -9.10
C VAL A 269 9.54 -1.40 -7.85
N THR A 270 8.85 -1.88 -6.81
CA THR A 270 9.48 -2.22 -5.53
C THR A 270 8.74 -3.32 -4.79
N SER A 271 9.48 -4.15 -4.07
CA SER A 271 8.96 -5.08 -3.06
C SER A 271 8.75 -4.43 -1.69
N VAL A 272 9.22 -3.19 -1.49
CA VAL A 272 9.02 -2.44 -0.24
C VAL A 272 7.82 -1.52 -0.43
N VAL A 273 6.63 -2.07 -0.19
CA VAL A 273 5.35 -1.45 -0.57
C VAL A 273 5.13 -0.09 0.08
N HIS A 274 5.60 0.11 1.31
CA HIS A 274 5.53 1.40 2.03
C HIS A 274 6.38 2.53 1.39
N ARG A 275 7.09 2.29 0.28
CA ARG A 275 7.75 3.35 -0.51
C ARG A 275 6.81 4.04 -1.49
N LEU A 276 5.70 3.40 -1.87
CA LEU A 276 4.76 3.94 -2.85
C LEU A 276 3.42 4.24 -2.20
N PRO A 277 2.68 5.27 -2.65
CA PRO A 277 2.93 6.07 -3.86
C PRO A 277 3.96 7.21 -3.69
N VAL A 278 4.19 7.98 -4.75
CA VAL A 278 5.02 9.19 -4.71
C VAL A 278 4.21 10.31 -4.07
N ILE A 279 4.75 10.98 -3.06
CA ILE A 279 4.03 12.03 -2.32
C ILE A 279 4.31 13.45 -2.83
N ASP A 280 5.48 13.70 -3.44
CA ASP A 280 5.82 15.00 -4.02
C ASP A 280 6.94 14.89 -5.07
N PHE A 281 7.11 15.95 -5.86
CA PHE A 281 8.07 16.07 -6.95
C PHE A 281 8.95 17.29 -6.71
N GLN A 282 10.25 17.08 -6.55
CA GLN A 282 11.22 18.17 -6.45
C GLN A 282 11.66 18.59 -7.85
N ILE A 283 11.14 19.71 -8.33
CA ILE A 283 11.55 20.32 -9.58
C ILE A 283 12.92 20.94 -9.37
N ARG A 284 13.92 20.47 -10.12
CA ARG A 284 15.31 20.92 -10.03
C ARG A 284 15.79 21.63 -11.31
N ASP A 285 15.12 21.37 -12.43
CA ASP A 285 15.28 22.15 -13.66
C ASP A 285 14.52 23.48 -13.55
N VAL A 286 15.18 24.47 -12.94
CA VAL A 286 14.65 25.82 -12.73
C VAL A 286 15.48 26.82 -13.52
N ARG A 287 14.81 27.59 -14.37
CA ARG A 287 15.43 28.54 -15.31
C ARG A 287 14.73 29.91 -15.24
N ASN A 288 15.42 30.92 -15.76
CA ASN A 288 14.87 32.28 -15.94
C ASN A 288 13.96 32.38 -17.18
N GLU A 289 13.19 31.35 -17.46
CA GLU A 289 12.23 31.28 -18.57
C GLU A 289 10.94 30.66 -18.04
N ASN A 290 9.80 30.91 -18.70
CA ASN A 290 8.55 30.24 -18.32
C ASN A 290 8.66 28.75 -18.64
N GLN A 291 8.38 27.92 -17.64
CA GLN A 291 8.39 26.47 -17.75
C GLN A 291 7.02 25.93 -17.33
N PHE A 292 6.57 24.89 -18.02
CA PHE A 292 5.27 24.28 -17.77
C PHE A 292 5.43 22.78 -17.59
N LEU A 293 4.65 22.24 -16.66
CA LEU A 293 4.53 20.80 -16.48
C LEU A 293 3.09 20.41 -16.13
N SER A 294 2.73 19.16 -16.42
CA SER A 294 1.55 18.50 -15.83
C SER A 294 1.85 17.03 -15.60
N LEU A 295 1.17 16.43 -14.63
CA LEU A 295 1.38 15.03 -14.25
C LEU A 295 0.15 14.21 -14.64
N GLU A 296 0.38 13.01 -15.17
CA GLU A 296 -0.69 12.06 -15.49
C GLU A 296 -0.37 10.70 -14.87
N LEU A 297 -1.32 10.15 -14.10
CA LEU A 297 -1.19 8.82 -13.54
C LEU A 297 -1.42 7.77 -14.64
N LYS A 298 -0.35 7.07 -15.03
CA LYS A 298 -0.42 5.99 -16.01
C LYS A 298 -0.73 4.65 -15.38
N ASP A 299 -0.12 4.39 -14.22
CA ASP A 299 -0.28 3.13 -13.51
C ASP A 299 0.04 3.33 -12.01
N LEU A 300 -0.75 2.74 -11.12
CA LEU A 300 -0.43 2.60 -9.70
C LEU A 300 -1.11 1.33 -9.20
N CYS A 301 -0.31 0.33 -8.87
CA CYS A 301 -0.82 -0.97 -8.45
C CYS A 301 -0.06 -1.59 -7.29
N PHE A 302 -0.75 -2.49 -6.61
CA PHE A 302 -0.32 -3.24 -5.44
C PHE A 302 -0.62 -4.74 -5.66
N ARG A 303 0.30 -5.62 -5.25
CA ARG A 303 0.15 -7.08 -5.35
C ARG A 303 0.81 -7.82 -4.19
#